data_AF-A0AAU9VNC8-F1
#
_entry.id   AF-A0AAU9VNC8-F1
#
_cell.length_a   1.000
_cell.length_b   1.000
_cell.length_c   1.000
_cell.angle_alpha   90.00
_cell.angle_beta   90.00
_cell.angle_gamma   90.00
#
_symmetry.space_group_name_H-M   'P 1'
#
loop_
_entity.id
_entity.type
_entity.pdbx_description
1 polymer ?
#
loop_
_entity_poly.entity_id
_entity_poly.type
_entity_poly.pdbx_seq_one_letter_code
_entity_poly.pdbx_strand_id
1 'polypeptide(L)'
;MRQLYGERPSRFISLDHHLYCHLTDHWVRQPSKPQPFIMLTATAHPEDYTALGYNPPKSQLATAQLSAMADTGCQSCLASIKVIRRLGLCESDLIPVTMKMHAVNNKGISILGAVILRFSGRSPSGKALESRQIVYVTSDSDKLFLSRDMHGTGHYH
;
A
#
# COMPACT_ATOMS: atom_id res chain seq x y z
N MET A 1 4.26 -11.14 -67.68
CA MET A 1 4.35 -10.06 -66.67
C MET A 1 4.15 -10.66 -65.29
N ARG A 2 5.21 -10.72 -64.46
CA ARG A 2 5.10 -11.09 -63.04
C ARG A 2 4.86 -9.80 -62.24
N GLN A 3 3.75 -9.72 -61.51
CA GLN A 3 3.50 -8.65 -60.56
C GLN A 3 3.85 -9.19 -59.16
N LEU A 4 4.95 -8.68 -58.59
CA LEU A 4 5.39 -8.99 -57.24
C LEU A 4 4.49 -8.24 -56.26
N TYR A 5 3.69 -8.97 -55.47
CA TYR A 5 3.05 -8.42 -54.28
C TYR A 5 4.15 -8.15 -53.25
N GLY A 6 4.52 -6.88 -53.08
CA GLY A 6 5.36 -6.45 -51.97
C GLY A 6 4.58 -6.56 -50.67
N GLU A 7 4.96 -7.52 -49.83
CA GLU A 7 4.53 -7.54 -48.43
C GLU A 7 4.94 -6.21 -47.78
N ARG A 8 3.96 -5.42 -47.32
CA ARG A 8 4.23 -4.26 -46.49
C ARG A 8 4.73 -4.79 -45.14
N PRO A 9 5.95 -4.46 -44.69
CA PRO A 9 6.37 -4.85 -43.36
C PRO A 9 5.39 -4.22 -42.36
N SER A 10 4.73 -5.05 -41.57
CA SER A 10 3.95 -4.59 -40.43
C SER A 10 4.92 -3.86 -39.51
N ARG A 11 4.92 -2.53 -39.56
CA ARG A 11 5.67 -1.72 -38.61
C ARG A 11 5.04 -1.94 -37.25
N PHE A 12 5.59 -2.88 -36.48
CA PHE A 12 5.32 -2.99 -35.06
C PHE A 12 5.87 -1.72 -34.41
N ILE A 13 4.97 -0.79 -34.12
CA ILE A 13 5.32 0.41 -33.36
C ILE A 13 5.40 -0.01 -31.90
N SER A 14 6.60 0.06 -31.31
CA SER A 14 6.76 -0.13 -29.87
C SER A 14 6.09 1.03 -29.14
N LEU A 15 5.09 0.74 -28.33
CA LEU A 15 4.36 1.72 -27.53
C LEU A 15 5.00 1.83 -26.15
N ASP A 16 5.57 2.99 -25.84
CA ASP A 16 5.94 3.35 -24.46
C ASP A 16 4.74 3.89 -23.69
N HIS A 17 4.92 4.25 -22.42
CA HIS A 17 3.87 4.95 -21.68
C HIS A 17 3.59 6.33 -22.30
N HIS A 18 2.32 6.61 -22.51
CA HIS A 18 1.81 7.88 -23.00
C HIS A 18 0.63 8.31 -22.15
N LEU A 19 0.50 9.60 -21.85
CA LEU A 19 -0.72 10.18 -21.27
C LEU A 19 -1.40 11.08 -22.30
N TYR A 20 -2.73 11.06 -22.30
CA TYR A 20 -3.50 11.99 -23.12
C TYR A 20 -3.52 13.38 -22.47
N CYS A 21 -2.97 14.38 -23.17
CA CYS A 21 -2.97 15.76 -22.74
C CYS A 21 -4.19 16.48 -23.34
N HIS A 22 -5.22 16.69 -22.52
CA HIS A 22 -6.45 17.39 -22.95
C HIS A 22 -6.22 18.85 -23.36
N LEU A 23 -5.16 19.51 -22.84
CA LEU A 23 -4.85 20.90 -23.17
C LEU A 23 -4.29 21.06 -24.59
N THR A 24 -3.55 20.05 -25.06
CA THR A 24 -2.92 20.07 -26.39
C THR A 24 -3.57 19.07 -27.34
N ASP A 25 -4.63 18.38 -26.91
CA ASP A 25 -5.36 17.34 -27.65
C ASP A 25 -4.48 16.25 -28.28
N HIS A 26 -3.41 15.85 -27.58
CA HIS A 26 -2.38 14.94 -28.10
C HIS A 26 -1.94 13.90 -27.06
N TRP A 27 -1.45 12.75 -27.55
CA TRP A 27 -0.75 11.76 -26.72
C TRP A 27 0.69 12.20 -26.49
N VAL A 28 1.07 12.31 -25.22
CA VAL A 28 2.43 12.72 -24.83
C VAL A 28 3.16 11.51 -24.27
N ARG A 29 4.28 11.15 -24.92
CA ARG A 29 5.19 10.12 -24.43
C ARG A 29 5.83 10.58 -23.13
N GLN A 30 5.65 9.83 -22.06
CA GLN A 30 6.27 10.11 -20.78
C GLN A 30 6.37 8.84 -19.94
N PRO A 31 7.34 8.72 -19.01
CA PRO A 31 7.39 7.58 -18.11
C PRO A 31 6.15 7.53 -17.21
N SER A 32 5.80 6.32 -16.75
CA SER A 32 4.78 6.15 -15.71
C SER A 32 5.22 6.87 -14.43
N LYS A 33 4.25 7.43 -13.70
CA LYS A 33 4.55 8.02 -12.39
C LYS A 33 5.15 6.96 -11.46
N PRO A 34 6.16 7.30 -10.63
CA PRO A 34 6.69 6.38 -9.66
C PRO A 34 5.61 5.98 -8.65
N GLN A 35 5.79 4.81 -8.06
CA GLN A 35 4.94 4.34 -6.97
C GLN A 35 4.99 5.36 -5.80
N PRO A 36 3.84 5.81 -5.28
CA PRO A 36 3.80 6.87 -4.28
C PRO A 36 4.13 6.31 -2.90
N PHE A 37 5.43 6.15 -2.62
CA PHE A 37 5.89 5.79 -1.28
C PHE A 37 5.99 7.03 -0.39
N ILE A 38 5.49 6.90 0.84
CA ILE A 38 5.59 7.91 1.88
C ILE A 38 6.29 7.32 3.11
N MET A 39 7.06 8.16 3.81
CA MET A 39 7.71 7.79 5.06
C MET A 39 6.78 8.14 6.24
N LEU A 40 6.52 7.15 7.08
CA LEU A 40 5.67 7.29 8.26
C LEU A 40 6.39 6.77 9.49
N THR A 41 6.13 7.37 10.63
CA THR A 41 6.46 6.76 11.92
C THR A 41 5.29 5.88 12.32
N ALA A 42 5.57 4.65 12.72
CA ALA A 42 4.56 3.71 13.19
C ALA A 42 4.87 3.25 14.62
N THR A 43 3.82 3.10 15.41
CA THR A 43 3.88 2.53 16.77
C THR A 43 2.67 1.62 16.99
N ALA A 44 2.84 0.61 17.85
CA ALA A 44 1.74 -0.14 18.42
C ALA A 44 1.54 0.29 19.87
N HIS A 45 0.30 0.28 20.33
CA HIS A 45 -0.09 0.81 21.63
C HIS A 45 -1.02 -0.19 22.35
N PRO A 46 -0.65 -0.72 23.53
CA PRO A 46 -1.45 -1.71 24.25
C PRO A 46 -2.91 -1.29 24.44
N GLU A 47 -3.14 0.00 24.69
CA GLU A 47 -4.48 0.54 24.93
C GLU A 47 -5.42 0.36 23.73
N ASP A 48 -4.91 0.41 22.50
CA ASP A 48 -5.73 0.24 21.29
C ASP A 48 -6.23 -1.21 21.15
N TYR A 49 -5.45 -2.19 21.62
CA TYR A 49 -5.86 -3.60 21.64
C TYR A 49 -6.93 -3.83 22.70
N THR A 50 -6.72 -3.29 23.90
CA THR A 50 -7.69 -3.41 24.99
C THR A 50 -9.03 -2.74 24.67
N ALA A 51 -9.02 -1.63 23.91
CA ALA A 51 -10.23 -0.94 23.48
C ALA A 51 -11.12 -1.79 22.55
N LEU A 52 -10.52 -2.74 21.83
CA LEU A 52 -11.24 -3.72 20.99
C LEU A 52 -11.50 -5.06 21.70
N GLY A 53 -11.16 -5.16 23.00
CA GLY A 53 -11.35 -6.38 23.79
C GLY A 53 -10.28 -7.46 23.59
N TYR A 54 -9.14 -7.12 22.99
CA TYR A 54 -8.01 -8.04 22.82
C TYR A 54 -6.95 -7.85 23.90
N ASN A 55 -6.24 -8.94 24.21
CA ASN A 55 -5.03 -8.85 25.01
C ASN A 55 -3.98 -8.05 24.24
N PRO A 56 -3.24 -7.15 24.91
CA PRO A 56 -2.16 -6.41 24.26
C PRO A 56 -1.02 -7.36 23.84
N PRO A 57 -0.20 -6.95 22.86
CA PRO A 57 1.00 -7.67 22.47
C PRO A 57 1.90 -7.94 23.69
N LYS A 58 2.48 -9.13 23.75
CA LYS A 58 3.42 -9.50 24.82
C LYS A 58 4.84 -9.04 24.52
N SER A 59 5.13 -8.83 23.24
CA SER A 59 6.44 -8.40 22.78
C SER A 59 6.76 -6.95 23.15
N GLN A 60 8.06 -6.63 23.24
CA GLN A 60 8.52 -5.27 23.50
C GLN A 60 8.28 -4.38 22.27
N LEU A 61 7.36 -3.43 22.39
CA LEU A 61 6.97 -2.55 21.30
C LEU A 61 8.04 -1.49 21.01
N ALA A 62 8.27 -1.23 19.73
CA ALA A 62 9.19 -0.22 19.25
C ALA A 62 8.53 0.75 18.27
N THR A 63 9.08 1.96 18.22
CA THR A 63 8.77 2.94 17.19
C THR A 63 9.66 2.70 15.98
N ALA A 64 9.09 2.66 14.77
CA ALA A 64 9.86 2.51 13.55
C ALA A 64 9.43 3.50 12.46
N GLN A 65 10.40 3.97 11.66
CA GLN A 65 10.12 4.65 10.41
C GLN A 65 9.90 3.63 9.28
N LEU A 66 8.71 3.64 8.69
CA LEU A 66 8.28 2.71 7.66
C LEU A 66 8.10 3.44 6.33
N SER A 67 8.57 2.83 5.25
CA SER A 67 8.20 3.23 3.90
C SER A 67 6.88 2.53 3.54
N ALA A 68 5.86 3.31 3.22
CA ALA A 68 4.52 2.83 2.98
C ALA A 68 4.06 3.27 1.60
N MET A 69 3.48 2.35 0.83
CA MET A 69 2.90 2.63 -0.47
C MET A 69 1.49 3.19 -0.28
N ALA A 70 1.25 4.41 -0.75
CA ALA A 70 -0.09 4.97 -0.79
C ALA A 70 -0.87 4.30 -1.95
N ASP A 71 -1.67 3.29 -1.61
CA ASP A 71 -2.40 2.49 -2.60
C ASP A 71 -3.90 2.78 -2.53
N THR A 72 -4.36 3.71 -3.37
CA THR A 72 -5.78 4.06 -3.47
C THR A 72 -6.67 2.92 -3.99
N GLY A 73 -6.08 1.85 -4.52
CA GLY A 73 -6.77 0.62 -4.91
C GLY A 73 -6.92 -0.39 -3.77
N CYS A 74 -6.25 -0.17 -2.64
CA CYS A 74 -6.33 -1.03 -1.48
C CYS A 74 -7.55 -0.68 -0.60
N GLN A 75 -8.39 -1.68 -0.33
CA GLN A 75 -9.57 -1.52 0.53
C GLN A 75 -9.22 -1.48 2.03
N SER A 76 -8.04 -1.94 2.42
CA SER A 76 -7.63 -2.05 3.82
C SER A 76 -6.12 -2.07 3.94
N CYS A 77 -5.57 -1.50 5.01
CA CYS A 77 -4.13 -1.46 5.19
C CYS A 77 -3.54 -2.88 5.31
N LEU A 78 -2.46 -3.15 4.59
CA LEU A 78 -1.82 -4.47 4.53
C LEU A 78 -0.31 -4.33 4.74
N ALA A 79 0.26 -5.07 5.68
CA ALA A 79 1.68 -5.08 5.97
C ALA A 79 2.27 -6.48 5.83
N SER A 80 3.51 -6.54 5.36
CA SER A 80 4.33 -7.74 5.51
C SER A 80 4.59 -8.06 6.99
N ILE A 81 4.69 -9.34 7.33
CA ILE A 81 5.21 -9.79 8.63
C ILE A 81 6.60 -9.18 8.93
N LYS A 82 7.43 -8.97 7.90
CA LYS A 82 8.75 -8.32 8.05
C LYS A 82 8.65 -6.88 8.51
N VAL A 83 7.60 -6.17 8.10
CA VAL A 83 7.36 -4.77 8.49
C VAL A 83 7.02 -4.70 9.98
N ILE A 84 6.10 -5.53 10.46
CA ILE A 84 5.68 -5.46 11.86
C ILE A 84 6.77 -5.94 12.83
N ARG A 85 7.67 -6.83 12.41
CA ARG A 85 8.84 -7.24 13.20
C ARG A 85 9.78 -6.07 13.52
N ARG A 86 9.80 -5.02 12.68
CA ARG A 86 10.55 -3.78 12.96
C ARG A 86 9.94 -2.97 14.10
N LEU A 87 8.68 -3.22 14.43
CA LEU A 87 7.96 -2.65 15.58
C LEU A 87 8.07 -3.54 16.83
N GLY A 88 8.85 -4.61 16.77
CA GLY A 88 8.99 -5.59 17.85
C GLY A 88 7.87 -6.64 17.89
N LEU A 89 6.90 -6.61 16.97
CA LEU A 89 5.77 -7.54 16.93
C LEU A 89 6.13 -8.85 16.24
N CYS A 90 5.51 -9.95 16.66
CA CYS A 90 5.64 -11.25 16.00
C CYS A 90 4.27 -11.90 15.73
N GLU A 91 4.28 -13.11 15.17
CA GLU A 91 3.06 -13.82 14.76
C GLU A 91 2.13 -14.14 15.94
N SER A 92 2.67 -14.39 17.14
CA SER A 92 1.86 -14.65 18.33
C SER A 92 1.21 -13.40 18.93
N ASP A 93 1.60 -12.21 18.47
CA ASP A 93 0.96 -10.94 18.85
C ASP A 93 -0.19 -10.56 17.90
N LEU A 94 -0.42 -11.34 16.84
CA LEU A 94 -1.45 -11.02 15.85
C LEU A 94 -2.84 -11.31 16.40
N ILE A 95 -3.76 -10.37 16.13
CA ILE A 95 -5.19 -10.58 16.32
C ILE A 95 -5.67 -11.57 15.26
N PRO A 96 -6.33 -12.69 15.65
CA PRO A 96 -6.93 -13.62 14.69
C PRO A 96 -7.99 -12.93 13.84
N VAL A 97 -8.01 -13.19 12.54
CA VAL A 97 -9.02 -12.64 11.62
C VAL A 97 -9.70 -13.76 10.83
N THR A 98 -10.98 -13.57 10.54
CA THR A 98 -11.78 -14.50 9.74
C THR A 98 -11.89 -14.09 8.28
N MET A 99 -11.48 -12.86 7.95
CA MET A 99 -11.63 -12.33 6.60
C MET A 99 -10.62 -12.90 5.61
N LYS A 100 -11.04 -12.94 4.35
CA LYS A 100 -10.18 -13.28 3.22
C LYS A 100 -9.96 -12.02 2.40
N MET A 101 -8.71 -11.74 2.07
CA MET A 101 -8.35 -10.66 1.16
C MET A 101 -7.93 -11.23 -0.19
N HIS A 102 -8.27 -10.52 -1.25
CA HIS A 102 -7.96 -10.90 -2.61
C HIS A 102 -7.10 -9.82 -3.26
N ALA A 103 -6.00 -10.24 -3.87
CA ALA A 103 -5.23 -9.36 -4.73
C ALA A 103 -5.98 -9.13 -6.05
N VAL A 104 -5.62 -8.08 -6.78
CA VAL A 104 -6.23 -7.72 -8.08
C VAL A 104 -6.12 -8.86 -9.12
N ASN A 105 -5.13 -9.75 -8.97
CA ASN A 105 -4.98 -10.94 -9.81
C ASN A 105 -5.87 -12.13 -9.38
N ASN A 106 -6.85 -11.88 -8.50
CA ASN A 106 -7.76 -12.86 -7.91
C ASN A 106 -7.09 -13.99 -7.11
N LYS A 107 -5.78 -13.90 -6.84
CA LYS A 107 -5.11 -14.78 -5.88
C LYS A 107 -5.47 -14.33 -4.47
N GLY A 108 -5.86 -15.29 -3.64
CA GLY A 108 -6.03 -15.04 -2.21
C GLY A 108 -4.72 -14.56 -1.60
N ILE A 109 -4.79 -13.55 -0.74
CA ILE A 109 -3.67 -13.09 0.07
C ILE A 109 -3.73 -13.90 1.37
N SER A 110 -2.62 -14.56 1.72
CA SER A 110 -2.50 -15.26 3.00
C SER A 110 -2.45 -14.23 4.12
N ILE A 111 -3.55 -14.11 4.88
CA ILE A 111 -3.63 -13.23 6.04
C ILE A 111 -3.32 -14.05 7.30
N LEU A 112 -2.25 -13.66 7.98
CA LEU A 112 -1.79 -14.28 9.23
C LEU A 112 -2.59 -13.77 10.44
N GLY A 113 -3.11 -12.54 10.35
CA GLY A 113 -3.85 -11.86 11.40
C GLY A 113 -3.86 -10.35 11.18
N ALA A 114 -4.13 -9.59 12.24
CA ALA A 114 -4.11 -8.13 12.21
C ALA A 114 -3.35 -7.54 13.40
N VAL A 115 -2.89 -6.31 13.22
CA VAL A 115 -2.31 -5.47 14.28
C VAL A 115 -2.97 -4.11 14.25
N ILE A 116 -2.95 -3.41 15.39
CA ILE A 116 -3.41 -2.02 15.46
C ILE A 116 -2.19 -1.13 15.55
N LEU A 117 -2.05 -0.24 14.57
CA LEU A 117 -0.93 0.68 14.45
C LEU A 117 -1.42 2.12 14.48
N ARG A 118 -0.64 2.97 15.16
CA ARG A 118 -0.71 4.42 15.03
C ARG A 118 0.35 4.84 14.03
N PHE A 119 -0.07 5.52 12.97
CA PHE A 119 0.81 6.14 12.01
C PHE A 119 0.85 7.63 12.26
N SER A 120 2.06 8.21 12.25
CA SER A 120 2.25 9.65 12.24
C SER A 120 3.15 10.08 11.08
N GLY A 121 2.85 11.24 10.53
CA GLY A 121 3.57 11.84 9.42
C GLY A 121 3.35 13.35 9.37
N ARG A 122 3.96 14.00 8.38
CA ARG A 122 3.74 15.42 8.09
C ARG A 122 3.18 15.59 6.69
N SER A 123 2.17 16.45 6.55
CA SER A 123 1.73 16.91 5.23
C SER A 123 2.81 17.77 4.57
N PRO A 124 2.71 18.02 3.25
CA PRO A 124 3.55 19.01 2.58
C PRO A 124 3.48 20.41 3.22
N SER A 125 2.34 20.76 3.82
CA SER A 125 2.14 22.00 4.59
C SER A 125 2.72 21.99 6.01
N GLY A 126 3.40 20.90 6.41
CA GLY A 126 4.07 20.77 7.71
C GLY A 126 3.16 20.34 8.86
N LYS A 127 1.85 20.17 8.61
CA LYS A 127 0.87 19.74 9.62
C LYS A 127 1.13 18.29 10.01
N ALA A 128 1.23 18.05 11.32
CA ALA A 128 1.29 16.69 11.86
C ALA A 128 -0.05 15.98 11.61
N LEU A 129 0.02 14.78 11.06
CA LEU A 129 -1.12 13.92 10.82
C LEU A 129 -0.90 12.63 11.59
N GLU A 130 -1.94 12.19 12.28
CA GLU A 130 -1.96 10.92 13.00
C GLU A 130 -3.20 10.13 12.62
N SER A 131 -3.03 8.82 12.46
CA SER A 131 -4.14 7.91 12.22
C SER A 131 -3.94 6.62 12.99
N ARG A 132 -5.03 6.06 13.51
CA ARG A 132 -5.09 4.69 14.04
C ARG A 132 -5.65 3.79 12.95
N GLN A 133 -5.01 2.65 12.71
CA GLN A 133 -5.37 1.76 11.62
C GLN A 133 -5.30 0.31 12.09
N ILE A 134 -6.32 -0.47 11.74
CA ILE A 134 -6.20 -1.94 11.73
C ILE A 134 -5.44 -2.30 10.46
N VAL A 135 -4.32 -2.99 10.63
CA VAL A 135 -3.42 -3.38 9.54
C VAL A 135 -3.36 -4.90 9.49
N TYR A 136 -3.77 -5.46 8.37
CA TYR A 136 -3.70 -6.90 8.15
C TYR A 136 -2.27 -7.31 7.83
N VAL A 137 -1.90 -8.50 8.25
CA VAL A 137 -0.51 -8.98 8.16
C VAL A 137 -0.45 -10.17 7.23
N THR A 138 0.47 -10.13 6.26
CA THR A 138 0.68 -11.20 5.28
C THR A 138 2.14 -11.63 5.19
N SER A 139 2.35 -12.89 4.81
CA SER A 139 3.65 -13.43 4.39
C SER A 139 4.00 -13.13 2.93
N ASP A 140 3.02 -12.72 2.13
CA ASP A 140 3.10 -12.76 0.66
C ASP A 140 3.66 -11.47 0.05
N SER A 141 4.04 -10.52 0.90
CA SER A 141 4.56 -9.19 0.55
C SER A 141 5.79 -8.86 1.38
N ASP A 142 6.56 -7.87 0.93
CA ASP A 142 7.66 -7.22 1.65
C ASP A 142 7.35 -5.76 2.05
N LYS A 143 6.15 -5.26 1.72
CA LYS A 143 5.75 -3.85 1.82
C LYS A 143 4.66 -3.59 2.85
N LEU A 144 4.47 -2.31 3.14
CA LEU A 144 3.30 -1.75 3.78
C LEU A 144 2.46 -1.01 2.73
N PHE A 145 1.20 -1.38 2.57
CA PHE A 145 0.21 -0.73 1.72
C PHE A 145 -0.80 0.00 2.58
N LEU A 146 -1.04 1.26 2.26
CA LEU A 146 -2.02 2.10 2.93
C LEU A 146 -3.29 2.15 2.08
N SER A 147 -4.42 1.94 2.73
CA SER A 147 -5.72 2.06 2.09
C SER A 147 -6.15 3.50 1.92
N ARG A 148 -7.17 3.71 1.07
CA ARG A 148 -7.81 5.02 0.91
C ARG A 148 -8.35 5.59 2.22
N ASP A 149 -8.88 4.75 3.10
CA ASP A 149 -9.53 5.19 4.34
C ASP A 149 -8.56 5.82 5.33
N MET A 150 -7.26 5.53 5.20
CA MET A 150 -6.21 6.23 5.93
C MET A 150 -6.10 7.71 5.54
N HIS A 151 -6.49 8.07 4.31
CA HIS A 151 -6.53 9.47 3.87
C HIS A 151 -7.77 10.23 4.41
N GLY A 152 -8.73 9.53 5.03
CA GLY A 152 -10.05 10.06 5.38
C GLY A 152 -10.16 10.83 6.70
N THR A 153 -9.14 10.87 7.55
CA THR A 153 -9.19 11.58 8.84
C THR A 153 -8.57 12.98 8.83
N GLY A 154 -8.12 13.45 7.66
CA GLY A 154 -7.68 14.83 7.47
C GLY A 154 -7.77 15.21 6.00
N HIS A 155 -8.75 16.06 5.67
CA HIS A 155 -8.95 16.60 4.32
C HIS A 155 -7.63 17.11 3.71
N TYR A 156 -7.28 16.56 2.54
CA TYR A 156 -6.18 16.99 1.70
C TYR A 156 -6.73 17.91 0.59
N HIS A 157 -6.37 19.19 0.65
CA HIS A 157 -6.30 20.10 -0.50
C HIS A 157 -4.94 20.78 -0.46
#